data_AF-A0A1F7X170-F1
#
_entry.id   AF-A0A1F7X170-F1
#
_cell.length_a   1.000
_cell.length_b   1.000
_cell.length_c   1.000
_cell.angle_alpha   90.00
_cell.angle_beta   90.00
_cell.angle_gamma   90.00
#
_symmetry.space_group_name_H-M   'P 1'
#
loop_
_entity.id
_entity.type
_entity.pdbx_description
1 polymer ?
#
loop_
_entity_poly.entity_id
_entity_poly.type
_entity_poly.pdbx_seq_one_letter_code
_entity_poly.pdbx_strand_id
1 'polypeptide(L)' 'MTNLKLYQYAILWHPKKNEKGEDKKEEKTKLLVEPTTILAINDQVAQMMAVKAIPEEYSDQLDQIDIAIRPF' A
#
# COMPACT_ATOMS: atom_id res chain seq x y z
N MET A 1 -5.32 24.56 16.87
CA MET A 1 -4.69 24.46 15.53
C MET A 1 -4.51 22.99 15.22
N THR A 2 -4.97 22.53 14.05
CA THR A 2 -4.77 21.14 13.62
C THR A 2 -3.31 21.00 13.19
N ASN A 3 -2.53 20.17 13.88
CA ASN A 3 -1.13 19.93 13.54
C ASN A 3 -1.08 18.89 12.41
N LEU A 4 -0.75 19.35 11.21
CA LEU A 4 -0.59 18.50 10.04
C LEU A 4 0.88 18.06 9.91
N LYS A 5 1.09 16.80 9.58
CA LYS A 5 2.40 16.22 9.29
C LYS A 5 2.44 15.72 7.86
N LEU A 6 3.63 15.73 7.28
CA LEU A 6 3.88 15.09 5.99
C LEU A 6 4.08 13.59 6.19
N TYR A 7 3.46 12.83 5.31
CA TYR A 7 3.60 11.39 5.21
C TYR A 7 3.94 11.03 3.78
N GLN A 8 4.62 9.90 3.61
CA GLN A 8 4.81 9.26 2.32
C GLN A 8 4.24 7.85 2.42
N TYR A 9 3.46 7.45 1.42
CA TYR A 9 2.98 6.07 1.29
C TYR A 9 3.26 5.49 -0.09
N ALA A 10 3.38 4.18 -0.16
CA ALA A 10 3.42 3.41 -1.40
C ALA A 10 2.54 2.16 -1.23
N ILE A 11 2.02 1.64 -2.33
CA ILE A 11 1.18 0.44 -2.32
C ILE A 11 1.86 -0.61 -3.17
N LEU A 12 2.09 -1.78 -2.57
CA LEU A 12 2.68 -2.93 -3.21
C LEU A 12 1.66 -4.06 -3.29
N TRP A 13 1.75 -4.86 -4.33
CA TRP A 13 1.02 -6.10 -4.48
C TRP A 13 1.99 -7.26 -4.55
N HIS A 14 1.73 -8.29 -3.76
CA HIS A 14 2.53 -9.50 -3.68
C HIS A 14 1.73 -10.70 -4.22
N PRO A 15 2.27 -11.47 -5.17
CA PRO A 15 1.56 -12.63 -5.68
C PRO A 15 1.37 -13.71 -4.61
N LYS A 16 0.26 -14.43 -4.69
CA LYS A 16 0.03 -15.64 -3.89
C LYS A 16 1.08 -16.70 -4.19
N LYS A 17 1.76 -17.14 -3.13
CA LYS A 17 2.65 -18.29 -3.16
C LYS A 17 1.86 -19.54 -3.54
N ASN A 18 2.46 -20.42 -4.33
CA ASN A 18 1.89 -21.72 -4.62
C ASN A 18 1.95 -22.65 -3.37
N GLU A 19 1.36 -23.84 -3.45
CA GLU A 19 1.35 -24.83 -2.35
C GLU A 19 2.76 -25.25 -1.86
N LYS A 20 3.79 -24.97 -2.66
CA LYS A 20 5.20 -25.23 -2.32
C LYS A 20 5.91 -24.03 -1.71
N GLY A 21 5.19 -22.93 -1.46
CA GLY A 21 5.74 -21.69 -0.93
C GLY A 21 6.60 -20.90 -1.93
N GLU A 22 6.58 -21.28 -3.20
CA GLU A 22 7.31 -20.60 -4.28
C GLU A 22 6.40 -19.57 -4.94
N ASP A 23 6.97 -18.43 -5.32
CA ASP A 23 6.30 -17.49 -6.20
C ASP A 23 6.00 -18.20 -7.52
N LYS A 24 4.79 -18.04 -8.08
CA LYS A 24 4.55 -18.47 -9.46
C LYS A 24 5.58 -17.74 -10.31
N LYS A 25 6.45 -18.51 -11.00
CA LYS A 25 7.74 -18.12 -11.60
C LYS A 25 7.80 -16.83 -12.46
N GLU A 26 6.69 -16.13 -12.65
CA GLU A 26 6.59 -14.91 -13.46
C GLU A 26 5.93 -13.72 -12.73
N GLU A 27 5.34 -13.90 -11.56
CA GLU A 27 4.74 -12.80 -10.82
C GLU A 27 5.75 -12.32 -9.76
N LYS A 28 6.29 -11.13 -9.96
CA LYS A 28 7.08 -10.40 -8.96
C LYS A 28 6.16 -9.42 -8.23
N THR A 29 6.59 -8.96 -7.06
CA THR A 29 5.98 -7.81 -6.38
C THR A 29 5.81 -6.66 -7.36
N LYS A 30 4.60 -6.13 -7.44
CA LYS A 30 4.27 -4.96 -8.27
C LYS A 30 4.07 -3.75 -7.38
N LEU A 31 4.52 -2.60 -7.87
CA LEU A 31 4.16 -1.34 -7.28
C LEU A 31 2.83 -0.89 -7.89
N LEU A 32 1.79 -0.79 -7.08
CA LEU A 32 0.48 -0.31 -7.53
C LEU A 32 0.39 1.21 -7.45
N VAL A 33 1.03 1.79 -6.44
CA VAL A 33 1.11 3.24 -6.25
C VAL A 33 2.54 3.61 -5.89
N GLU A 34 3.13 4.49 -6.72
CA GLU A 34 4.44 5.09 -6.50
C GLU A 34 4.48 5.87 -5.17
N PRO A 35 5.66 6.00 -4.53
CA PRO A 35 5.80 6.76 -3.29
C PRO A 35 5.20 8.17 -3.40
N THR A 36 4.06 8.35 -2.74
CA THR A 36 3.23 9.55 -2.84
C THR A 36 3.18 10.26 -1.50
N THR A 37 3.39 11.58 -1.53
CA THR A 37 3.40 12.43 -0.34
C THR A 37 2.01 12.98 -0.05
N ILE A 38 1.57 12.93 1.20
CA ILE A 38 0.28 13.44 1.67
C ILE A 38 0.44 14.22 2.98
N LEU A 39 -0.49 15.13 3.23
CA LEU A 39 -0.63 15.80 4.52
C LEU A 39 -1.74 15.11 5.31
N ALA A 40 -1.44 14.72 6.56
CA ALA A 40 -2.42 14.13 7.45
C ALA A 40 -2.25 14.64 8.88
N ILE A 41 -3.32 14.56 9.67
CA ILE A 41 -3.30 14.97 11.08
C ILE A 41 -2.56 13.96 11.97
N ASN A 42 -2.54 12.69 11.55
CA ASN A 42 -1.90 11.57 12.25
C ASN A 42 -1.77 10.36 11.31
N ASP A 43 -1.15 9.30 11.82
CA ASP A 43 -0.84 8.07 11.08
C ASP A 43 -2.12 7.35 10.63
N GLN A 44 -3.18 7.36 11.45
CA GLN A 44 -4.47 6.72 11.12
C GLN A 44 -5.14 7.36 9.91
N VAL A 45 -5.18 8.69 9.84
CA VAL A 45 -5.74 9.40 8.70
C VAL A 45 -4.88 9.18 7.46
N ALA A 46 -3.56 9.16 7.62
CA ALA A 46 -2.63 8.88 6.53
C ALA A 46 -2.83 7.46 5.96
N GLN A 47 -2.99 6.46 6.84
CA GLN A 47 -3.27 5.08 6.45
C GLN A 47 -4.62 4.94 5.76
N MET A 48 -5.67 5.60 6.26
CA MET A 48 -6.98 5.61 5.61
C MET A 48 -6.90 6.21 4.19
N MET A 49 -6.12 7.27 4.00
CA MET A 49 -5.92 7.86 2.67
C MET A 49 -5.18 6.90 1.73
N ALA A 50 -4.17 6.19 2.23
CA ALA A 50 -3.44 5.19 1.45
C ALA A 50 -4.32 4.00 1.05
N VAL A 51 -5.16 3.48 1.96
CA VAL A 51 -6.13 2.39 1.65
C VAL A 51 -7.09 2.78 0.54
N LYS A 52 -7.56 4.04 0.52
CA LYS A 52 -8.45 4.54 -0.52
C LYS A 52 -7.78 4.68 -1.90
N ALA A 53 -6.46 4.67 -1.95
CA ALA A 53 -5.69 4.75 -3.19
C ALA A 53 -5.40 3.37 -3.81
N ILE A 54 -5.83 2.27 -3.18
CA ILE A 54 -5.73 0.93 -3.77
C ILE A 54 -6.59 0.89 -5.05
N PRO A 55 -6.05 0.48 -6.21
CA PRO A 55 -6.83 0.35 -7.44
C PRO A 55 -7.95 -0.68 -7.30
N GLU A 56 -9.14 -0.36 -7.81
CA GLU A 56 -10.34 -1.21 -7.65
C GLU A 56 -10.15 -2.63 -8.22
N GLU A 57 -9.31 -2.80 -9.24
CA GLU A 57 -8.96 -4.09 -9.84
C GLU A 57 -8.29 -5.08 -8.87
N TYR A 58 -7.79 -4.62 -7.72
CA TYR A 58 -7.21 -5.47 -6.66
C TYR A 58 -8.11 -5.61 -5.42
N SER A 59 -9.38 -5.18 -5.48
CA SER A 59 -10.31 -5.24 -4.33
C SER A 59 -10.56 -6.66 -3.82
N ASP A 60 -10.48 -7.66 -4.69
CA ASP A 60 -10.62 -9.08 -4.33
C ASP A 60 -9.31 -9.72 -3.85
N GLN A 61 -8.23 -8.94 -3.82
CA GLN A 61 -6.86 -9.39 -3.53
C GLN A 61 -6.22 -8.56 -2.42
N LEU A 62 -7.01 -7.97 -1.52
CA LEU A 62 -6.49 -7.13 -0.43
C LEU A 62 -5.54 -7.88 0.51
N ASP A 63 -5.65 -9.21 0.60
CA ASP A 63 -4.74 -10.09 1.35
C ASP A 63 -3.31 -10.13 0.77
N GLN A 64 -3.14 -9.66 -0.46
CA GLN A 64 -1.88 -9.56 -1.19
C GLN A 64 -1.32 -8.14 -1.21
N ILE A 65 -2.03 -7.17 -0.64
CA ILE A 65 -1.64 -5.76 -0.67
C ILE A 65 -0.83 -5.41 0.58
N ASP A 66 0.31 -4.77 0.38
CA ASP A 66 1.07 -4.12 1.44
C ASP A 66 1.06 -2.60 1.23
N ILE A 67 0.80 -1.87 2.32
CA ILE A 67 0.76 -0.40 2.33
C ILE A 67 1.90 0.07 3.21
N ALA A 68 3.00 0.45 2.57
CA ALA A 68 4.12 1.06 3.28
C ALA A 68 3.80 2.53 3.52
N ILE A 69 3.73 2.95 4.78
CA ILE A 69 3.53 4.35 5.16
C ILE A 69 4.58 4.80 6.17
N ARG A 70 5.11 6.01 5.97
CA ARG A 70 6.07 6.61 6.90
C ARG A 70 5.78 8.10 7.10
N PRO A 71 5.99 8.64 8.31
CA PRO A 71 6.11 10.07 8.51
C PRO A 71 7.39 10.59 7.86
N PHE A 72 7.38 11.86 7.47
CA PHE A 72 8.57 12.58 6.99
C PHE A 72 9.38 13.18 8.15
#